data_AF-A0A8J6PYL1-F1
#
_entry.id   AF-A0A8J6PYL1-F1
#
_cell.length_a   1.000
_cell.length_b   1.000
_cell.length_c   1.000
_cell.angle_alpha   90.00
_cell.angle_beta   90.00
_cell.angle_gamma   90.00
#
_symmetry.space_group_name_H-M   'P 1'
#
loop_
_entity.id
_entity.type
_entity.pdbx_description
1 polymer ?
#
loop_
_entity_poly.entity_id
_entity_poly.type
_entity_poly.pdbx_seq_one_letter_code
_entity_poly.pdbx_strand_id
1 'polypeptide(L)'
;MSLSADIAHGRGGYFERAPEKLVLEGYRHWLAGYDTGSVTPWERAHTLYAGLLGDADGRRALGELSHFVRTLRRCAACPLISFPFGAHHVCRDECLALGLVAGLQHHDEVAAATCLEAMTCGLMRQEAKEAAGCFAETLSALHHYLLPIPKSAIDDILDRSSRKTVH
;
A
#
# COMPACT_ATOMS: atom_id res chain seq x y z
N MET A 1 21.86 32.69 12.71
CA MET A 1 21.80 31.45 13.50
C MET A 1 20.61 31.55 14.45
N SER A 2 19.48 30.98 14.07
CA SER A 2 18.38 30.69 15.00
C SER A 2 17.82 29.33 14.62
N LEU A 3 18.28 28.31 15.34
CA LEU A 3 17.64 27.01 15.43
C LEU A 3 16.40 27.19 16.31
N SER A 4 15.22 27.10 15.72
CA SER A 4 14.04 26.58 16.43
C SER A 4 13.60 25.35 15.66
N ALA A 5 14.15 24.21 16.07
CA ALA A 5 13.60 22.91 15.77
C ALA A 5 12.32 22.77 16.60
N ASP A 6 11.20 23.21 16.04
CA ASP A 6 9.89 22.80 16.53
C ASP A 6 9.72 21.32 16.18
N ILE A 7 10.18 20.45 17.09
CA ILE A 7 9.77 19.05 17.13
C ILE A 7 8.28 19.06 17.46
N ALA A 8 7.45 19.15 16.42
CA ALA A 8 6.05 18.78 16.48
C ALA A 8 5.97 17.25 16.64
N HIS A 9 6.15 16.76 17.86
CA HIS A 9 5.76 15.41 18.28
C HIS A 9 4.23 15.37 18.41
N GLY A 10 3.53 15.62 17.30
CA GLY A 10 2.11 15.35 17.16
C GLY A 10 1.92 13.85 16.98
N ARG A 11 0.91 13.28 17.64
CA ARG A 11 0.46 11.91 17.40
C ARG A 11 0.13 11.73 15.91
N GLY A 12 1.12 11.31 15.13
CA GLY A 12 0.91 10.97 13.73
C GLY A 12 -0.14 9.87 13.65
N GLY A 13 -1.16 10.06 12.81
CA GLY A 13 -2.14 9.02 12.55
C GLY A 13 -1.44 7.74 12.07
N TYR A 14 -2.12 6.60 12.16
CA TYR A 14 -1.59 5.30 11.74
C TYR A 14 -0.87 5.36 10.37
N PHE A 15 -1.43 6.09 9.41
CA PHE A 15 -0.89 6.25 8.05
C PHE A 15 0.29 7.20 7.91
N GLU A 16 0.65 7.97 8.95
CA GLU A 16 1.82 8.87 8.93
C GLU A 16 3.12 8.18 9.34
N ARG A 17 3.03 6.97 9.90
CA ARG A 17 4.19 6.13 10.13
C ARG A 17 4.85 5.77 8.79
N ALA A 18 6.17 5.83 8.73
CA ALA A 18 6.90 5.65 7.48
C ALA A 18 6.57 4.35 6.73
N PRO A 19 6.52 3.16 7.36
CA PRO A 19 6.16 1.91 6.66
C PRO A 19 4.76 1.94 6.04
N GLU A 20 3.76 2.38 6.80
CA GLU A 20 2.37 2.50 6.36
C GLU A 20 2.23 3.53 5.23
N LYS A 21 2.95 4.65 5.33
CA LYS A 21 2.98 5.71 4.32
C LYS A 21 3.58 5.24 3.01
N LEU A 22 4.67 4.47 3.04
CA LEU A 22 5.31 3.91 1.85
C LEU A 22 4.34 3.02 1.05
N VAL A 23 3.56 2.18 1.74
CA VAL A 23 2.57 1.33 1.09
C VAL A 23 1.37 2.14 0.61
N LEU A 24 0.75 2.94 1.48
CA LEU A 24 -0.49 3.66 1.16
C LEU A 24 -0.28 4.72 0.07
N GLU A 25 0.63 5.66 0.31
CA GLU A 25 0.86 6.74 -0.66
C GLU A 25 1.58 6.21 -1.90
N GLY A 26 2.44 5.20 -1.77
CA GLY A 26 3.00 4.49 -2.92
C GLY A 26 1.89 3.94 -3.83
N TYR A 27 0.95 3.17 -3.26
CA TYR A 27 -0.16 2.58 -3.99
C TYR A 27 -1.02 3.64 -4.71
N ARG A 28 -1.39 4.71 -3.99
CA ARG A 28 -2.15 5.85 -4.55
C ARG A 28 -1.46 6.51 -5.72
N HIS A 29 -0.19 6.87 -5.56
CA HIS A 29 0.58 7.53 -6.61
C HIS A 29 0.77 6.61 -7.82
N TRP A 30 0.98 5.32 -7.59
CA TRP A 30 1.18 4.37 -8.68
C TRP A 30 -0.10 4.16 -9.50
N LEU A 31 -1.25 4.01 -8.84
CA LEU A 31 -2.56 3.93 -9.50
C LEU A 31 -2.92 5.23 -10.21
N ALA A 32 -2.74 6.39 -9.56
CA ALA A 32 -3.02 7.67 -10.18
C ALA A 32 -2.19 7.91 -11.45
N GLY A 33 -0.94 7.44 -11.51
CA GLY A 33 -0.13 7.50 -12.73
C GLY A 33 -0.74 6.67 -13.88
N TYR A 34 -1.30 5.51 -13.57
CA TYR A 34 -2.02 4.72 -14.57
C TYR A 34 -3.34 5.35 -15.02
N ASP A 35 -4.12 5.91 -14.08
CA ASP A 35 -5.43 6.48 -14.38
C ASP A 35 -5.32 7.78 -15.17
N THR A 36 -4.29 8.58 -14.89
CA THR A 36 -4.06 9.87 -15.56
C THR A 36 -3.16 9.78 -16.79
N GLY A 37 -2.39 8.69 -16.95
CA GLY A 37 -1.33 8.58 -17.96
C GLY A 37 -0.17 9.57 -17.76
N SER A 38 -0.12 10.25 -16.61
CA SER A 38 0.91 11.25 -16.29
C SER A 38 2.09 10.62 -15.54
N VAL A 39 3.29 11.15 -15.79
CA VAL A 39 4.49 10.79 -15.03
C VAL A 39 4.53 11.45 -13.64
N THR A 40 3.81 12.56 -13.44
CA THR A 40 3.87 13.35 -12.20
C THR A 40 3.55 12.54 -10.93
N PRO A 41 2.53 11.66 -10.90
CA PRO A 41 2.30 10.81 -9.74
C PRO A 41 3.48 9.87 -9.43
N TRP A 42 4.11 9.28 -10.46
CA TRP A 42 5.27 8.40 -10.28
C TRP A 42 6.51 9.16 -9.77
N GLU A 43 6.73 10.40 -10.21
CA GLU A 43 7.79 11.26 -9.68
C GLU A 43 7.58 11.60 -8.20
N ARG A 44 6.33 11.81 -7.79
CA ARG A 44 5.97 12.04 -6.38
C ARG A 44 6.21 10.78 -5.54
N ALA A 45 5.86 9.60 -6.04
CA ALA A 45 6.20 8.34 -5.39
C ALA A 45 7.72 8.18 -5.23
N HIS A 46 8.49 8.50 -6.28
CA HIS A 46 9.95 8.49 -6.22
C HIS A 46 10.49 9.44 -5.15
N THR A 47 9.97 10.68 -5.10
CA THR A 47 10.39 11.68 -4.11
C THR A 47 10.06 11.23 -2.68
N LEU A 48 8.89 10.63 -2.47
CA LEU A 48 8.49 10.05 -1.19
C LEU A 48 9.45 8.94 -0.74
N TYR A 49 9.72 7.98 -1.63
CA TYR A 49 10.58 6.83 -1.34
C TYR A 49 12.02 7.27 -1.08
N ALA A 50 12.58 8.16 -1.92
CA ALA A 50 13.92 8.71 -1.72
C ALA A 50 14.02 9.51 -0.42
N GLY A 51 12.97 10.26 -0.05
CA GLY A 51 12.94 11.05 1.19
C GLY A 51 12.88 10.20 2.46
N LEU A 52 12.23 9.04 2.42
CA LEU A 52 12.09 8.14 3.58
C LEU A 52 13.20 7.09 3.69
N LEU A 53 13.69 6.58 2.57
CA LEU A 53 14.62 5.44 2.51
C LEU A 53 16.01 5.82 2.02
N GLY A 54 16.19 7.03 1.48
CA GLY A 54 17.36 7.37 0.68
C GLY A 54 17.26 6.85 -0.76
N ASP A 55 18.17 7.31 -1.61
CA ASP A 55 18.02 7.22 -3.07
C ASP A 55 18.13 5.78 -3.60
N ALA A 56 19.07 4.99 -3.08
CA ALA A 56 19.30 3.61 -3.52
C ALA A 56 18.19 2.66 -3.04
N ASP A 57 17.91 2.68 -1.74
CA ASP A 57 16.88 1.82 -1.13
C ASP A 57 15.47 2.26 -1.54
N GLY A 58 15.26 3.57 -1.73
CA GLY A 58 14.04 4.13 -2.29
C GLY A 58 13.74 3.59 -3.67
N ARG A 59 14.72 3.59 -4.59
CA ARG A 59 14.54 3.00 -5.93
C ARG A 59 14.22 1.51 -5.87
N ARG A 60 14.89 0.76 -5.00
CA ARG A 60 14.67 -0.68 -4.83
C ARG A 60 13.24 -0.96 -4.36
N ALA A 61 12.81 -0.35 -3.26
CA ALA A 61 11.48 -0.57 -2.72
C ALA A 61 10.38 -0.08 -3.67
N LEU A 62 10.60 1.04 -4.38
CA LEU A 62 9.65 1.54 -5.37
C LEU A 62 9.53 0.62 -6.59
N GLY A 63 10.63 -0.02 -7.00
CA GLY A 63 10.64 -1.03 -8.06
C GLY A 63 9.74 -2.22 -7.73
N GLU A 64 9.82 -2.73 -6.50
CA GLU A 64 8.97 -3.83 -6.04
C GLU A 64 7.49 -3.40 -5.91
N LEU A 65 7.21 -2.22 -5.37
CA LEU A 65 5.85 -1.65 -5.36
C LEU A 65 5.28 -1.56 -6.78
N SER A 66 6.07 -1.04 -7.72
CA SER A 66 5.69 -0.90 -9.11
C SER A 66 5.32 -2.25 -9.73
N HIS A 67 6.14 -3.26 -9.47
CA HIS A 67 5.87 -4.62 -9.94
C HIS A 67 4.60 -5.19 -9.32
N PHE A 68 4.40 -5.01 -8.02
CA PHE A 68 3.20 -5.44 -7.31
C PHE A 68 1.92 -4.81 -7.87
N VAL A 69 1.86 -3.48 -7.94
CA VAL A 69 0.67 -2.77 -8.45
C VAL A 69 0.40 -3.11 -9.92
N ARG A 70 1.45 -3.18 -10.74
CA ARG A 70 1.31 -3.60 -12.14
C ARG A 70 0.72 -5.00 -12.25
N THR A 71 1.16 -5.93 -11.42
CA THR A 71 0.67 -7.32 -11.40
C THR A 71 -0.80 -7.38 -10.99
N LEU A 72 -1.21 -6.65 -9.94
CA LEU A 72 -2.62 -6.56 -9.54
C LEU A 72 -3.51 -6.04 -10.68
N ARG A 73 -3.05 -5.03 -11.42
CA ARG A 73 -3.83 -4.40 -12.52
C ARG A 73 -3.92 -5.23 -13.79
N ARG A 74 -3.19 -6.34 -13.93
CA ARG A 74 -3.25 -7.17 -15.15
C ARG A 74 -4.64 -7.78 -15.39
N CYS A 75 -5.45 -7.90 -14.35
CA CYS A 75 -6.83 -8.35 -14.50
C CYS A 75 -7.79 -7.17 -14.75
N ALA A 76 -8.32 -7.06 -15.96
CA ALA A 76 -9.35 -6.06 -16.28
C ALA A 76 -10.68 -6.26 -15.53
N ALA A 77 -10.95 -7.48 -15.03
CA ALA A 77 -12.16 -7.79 -14.27
C ALA A 77 -12.08 -7.39 -12.79
N CYS A 78 -10.89 -7.02 -12.30
CA CYS A 78 -10.64 -6.58 -10.93
C CYS A 78 -10.11 -5.14 -10.94
N PRO A 79 -10.96 -4.13 -11.26
CA PRO A 79 -10.51 -2.75 -11.25
C PRO A 79 -10.12 -2.34 -9.83
N LEU A 80 -8.89 -1.87 -9.69
CA LEU A 80 -8.37 -1.35 -8.43
C LEU A 80 -8.77 0.10 -8.25
N ILE A 81 -9.14 0.48 -7.04
CA ILE A 81 -9.45 1.86 -6.69
C ILE A 81 -8.52 2.40 -5.61
N SER A 82 -8.25 3.70 -5.65
CA SER A 82 -7.60 4.44 -4.57
C SER A 82 -8.25 5.80 -4.39
N PHE A 83 -8.14 6.34 -3.18
CA PHE A 83 -8.42 7.74 -2.95
C PHE A 83 -7.27 8.63 -3.46
N PRO A 84 -7.52 9.94 -3.63
CA PRO A 84 -6.46 10.89 -3.94
C PRO A 84 -5.34 10.87 -2.90
N PHE A 85 -4.12 11.21 -3.33
CA PHE A 85 -2.97 11.36 -2.45
C PHE A 85 -3.26 12.34 -1.30
N GLY A 86 -2.74 12.04 -0.10
CA GLY A 86 -2.94 12.87 1.09
C GLY A 86 -4.32 12.79 1.75
N ALA A 87 -5.23 11.92 1.26
CA ALA A 87 -6.49 11.69 1.93
C ALA A 87 -6.29 11.04 3.32
N HIS A 88 -6.99 11.55 4.34
CA HIS A 88 -6.90 11.06 5.73
C HIS A 88 -7.67 9.76 6.01
N HIS A 89 -8.37 9.22 5.01
CA HIS A 89 -9.14 7.99 5.09
C HIS A 89 -8.60 6.98 4.09
N VAL A 90 -8.91 5.70 4.29
CA VAL A 90 -8.58 4.64 3.32
C VAL A 90 -9.84 4.06 2.68
N CYS A 91 -9.74 3.73 1.40
CA CYS A 91 -10.76 2.93 0.72
C CYS A 91 -10.55 1.44 1.00
N ARG A 92 -11.43 0.60 0.44
CA ARG A 92 -11.33 -0.86 0.56
C ARG A 92 -9.98 -1.38 0.08
N ASP A 93 -9.62 -1.10 -1.17
CA ASP A 93 -8.43 -1.71 -1.77
C ASP A 93 -7.13 -1.18 -1.14
N GLU A 94 -7.12 0.07 -0.66
CA GLU A 94 -6.01 0.61 0.13
C GLU A 94 -5.84 -0.13 1.46
N CYS A 95 -6.95 -0.40 2.16
CA CYS A 95 -6.92 -1.19 3.39
C CYS A 95 -6.45 -2.63 3.13
N LEU A 96 -6.91 -3.25 2.05
CA LEU A 96 -6.50 -4.59 1.67
C LEU A 96 -5.04 -4.66 1.22
N ALA A 97 -4.52 -3.64 0.52
CA ALA A 97 -3.10 -3.55 0.17
C ALA A 97 -2.21 -3.46 1.42
N LEU A 98 -2.59 -2.61 2.39
CA LEU A 98 -1.92 -2.52 3.68
C LEU A 98 -2.00 -3.85 4.45
N GLY A 99 -3.17 -4.48 4.47
CA GLY A 99 -3.40 -5.75 5.17
C GLY A 99 -2.63 -6.92 4.56
N LEU A 100 -2.53 -6.98 3.24
CA LEU A 100 -1.74 -7.97 2.53
C LEU A 100 -0.25 -7.84 2.87
N VAL A 101 0.32 -6.63 2.74
CA VAL A 101 1.74 -6.40 3.04
C VAL A 101 2.05 -6.67 4.52
N ALA A 102 1.22 -6.16 5.43
CA ALA A 102 1.38 -6.42 6.87
C ALA A 102 1.28 -7.92 7.19
N GLY A 103 0.28 -8.62 6.64
CA GLY A 103 0.13 -10.06 6.84
C GLY A 103 1.34 -10.86 6.37
N LEU A 104 1.90 -10.51 5.21
CA LEU A 104 3.11 -11.13 4.68
C LEU A 104 4.34 -10.87 5.58
N GLN A 105 4.52 -9.64 6.09
CA GLN A 105 5.63 -9.31 6.98
C GLN A 105 5.55 -10.03 8.34
N HIS A 106 4.34 -10.31 8.83
CA HIS A 106 4.10 -10.94 10.14
C HIS A 106 3.79 -12.43 10.06
N HIS A 107 3.90 -13.05 8.88
CA HIS A 107 3.52 -14.44 8.63
C HIS A 107 2.06 -14.77 9.04
N ASP A 108 1.17 -13.79 8.95
CA ASP A 108 -0.27 -13.99 9.10
C ASP A 108 -0.87 -14.39 7.74
N GLU A 109 -0.74 -15.67 7.42
CA GLU A 109 -1.26 -16.24 6.17
C GLU A 109 -2.77 -16.06 6.01
N VAL A 110 -3.52 -16.01 7.12
CA VAL A 110 -4.98 -15.86 7.07
C VAL A 110 -5.35 -14.44 6.66
N ALA A 111 -4.73 -13.43 7.27
CA ALA A 111 -4.94 -12.04 6.87
C ALA A 111 -4.48 -11.80 5.43
N ALA A 112 -3.28 -12.29 5.06
CA ALA A 112 -2.74 -12.15 3.72
C ALA A 112 -3.65 -12.80 2.66
N ALA A 113 -4.09 -14.04 2.88
CA ALA A 113 -5.01 -14.72 1.99
C ALA A 113 -6.35 -13.98 1.86
N THR A 114 -6.93 -13.53 2.98
CA THR A 114 -8.20 -12.79 2.99
C THR A 114 -8.10 -11.51 2.15
N CYS A 115 -7.03 -10.72 2.34
CA CYS A 115 -6.82 -9.50 1.57
C CYS A 115 -6.60 -9.79 0.07
N LEU A 116 -5.78 -10.78 -0.24
CA LEU A 116 -5.46 -11.15 -1.62
C LEU A 116 -6.68 -11.67 -2.38
N GLU A 117 -7.47 -12.54 -1.76
CA GLU A 117 -8.72 -13.07 -2.34
C GLU A 117 -9.74 -11.97 -2.60
N ALA A 118 -9.79 -10.97 -1.73
CA ALA A 118 -10.65 -9.81 -1.90
C ALA A 118 -10.18 -8.85 -3.01
N MET A 119 -8.88 -8.81 -3.32
CA MET A 119 -8.31 -7.92 -4.34
C MET A 119 -8.18 -8.56 -5.73
N THR A 120 -8.09 -9.89 -5.81
CA THR A 120 -7.69 -10.58 -7.04
C THR A 120 -8.64 -11.70 -7.43
N CYS A 121 -8.82 -11.90 -8.73
CA CYS A 121 -9.41 -13.12 -9.25
C CYS A 121 -8.45 -14.31 -9.08
N GLY A 122 -8.98 -15.54 -9.10
CA GLY A 122 -8.17 -16.74 -8.90
C GLY A 122 -6.99 -16.90 -9.88
N LEU A 123 -7.09 -16.35 -11.09
CA LEU A 123 -6.03 -16.43 -12.11
C LEU A 123 -4.79 -15.60 -11.76
N MET A 124 -4.97 -14.44 -11.13
CA MET A 124 -3.85 -13.54 -10.78
C MET A 124 -3.35 -13.73 -9.35
N ARG A 125 -4.03 -14.56 -8.56
CA ARG A 125 -3.80 -14.68 -7.12
C ARG A 125 -2.36 -15.02 -6.78
N GLN A 126 -1.80 -16.05 -7.42
CA GLN A 126 -0.44 -16.50 -7.10
C GLN A 126 0.62 -15.48 -7.51
N GLU A 127 0.54 -14.96 -8.74
CA GLU A 127 1.47 -13.93 -9.22
C GLU A 127 1.41 -12.65 -8.36
N ALA A 128 0.20 -12.24 -7.95
CA ALA A 128 0.00 -11.11 -7.07
C ALA A 128 0.55 -11.36 -5.64
N LYS A 129 0.40 -12.60 -5.11
CA LYS A 129 1.00 -12.98 -3.83
C LYS A 129 2.52 -12.87 -3.88
N GLU A 130 3.14 -13.40 -4.93
CA GLU A 130 4.60 -13.38 -5.12
C GLU A 130 5.11 -11.94 -5.24
N ALA A 131 4.50 -11.11 -6.08
CA ALA A 131 4.90 -9.72 -6.24
C ALA A 131 4.70 -8.90 -4.94
N ALA A 132 3.61 -9.13 -4.21
CA ALA A 132 3.40 -8.51 -2.89
C ALA A 132 4.44 -9.00 -1.88
N GLY A 133 4.83 -10.28 -1.94
CA GLY A 133 5.87 -10.89 -1.12
C GLY A 133 7.22 -10.22 -1.31
N CYS A 134 7.69 -10.07 -2.56
CA CYS A 134 8.95 -9.38 -2.86
C CYS A 134 8.98 -7.94 -2.31
N PHE A 135 7.85 -7.24 -2.39
CA PHE A 135 7.71 -5.90 -1.82
C PHE A 135 7.75 -5.92 -0.28
N ALA A 136 7.00 -6.81 0.37
CA ALA A 136 6.97 -6.96 1.81
C ALA A 136 8.34 -7.36 2.39
N GLU A 137 9.05 -8.28 1.73
CA GLU A 137 10.41 -8.70 2.07
C GLU A 137 11.40 -7.54 1.91
N THR A 138 11.28 -6.76 0.83
CA THR A 138 12.13 -5.59 0.61
C THR A 138 11.95 -4.55 1.70
N LEU A 139 10.71 -4.24 2.10
CA LEU A 139 10.47 -3.33 3.23
C LEU A 139 11.02 -3.90 4.55
N SER A 140 10.85 -5.20 4.79
CA SER A 140 11.38 -5.86 5.99
C SER A 140 12.91 -5.82 6.07
N ALA A 141 13.58 -6.06 4.93
CA ALA A 141 15.03 -5.97 4.79
C ALA A 141 15.57 -4.55 5.02
N LEU A 142 14.75 -3.53 4.76
CA LEU A 142 15.03 -2.13 5.04
C LEU A 142 14.58 -1.69 6.43
N HIS A 143 14.19 -2.62 7.30
CA HIS A 143 13.69 -2.38 8.66
C HIS A 143 12.37 -1.58 8.74
N HIS A 144 11.57 -1.58 7.67
CA HIS A 144 10.26 -0.96 7.62
C HIS A 144 9.14 -2.00 7.79
N TYR A 145 8.70 -2.17 9.03
CA TYR A 145 7.61 -3.08 9.38
C TYR A 145 6.30 -2.33 9.60
N LEU A 146 5.27 -2.72 8.86
CA LEU A 146 3.91 -2.27 9.10
C LEU A 146 3.43 -2.80 10.45
N LEU A 147 2.56 -2.06 11.12
CA LEU A 147 1.78 -2.63 12.22
C LEU A 147 0.86 -3.74 11.70
N PRO A 148 0.69 -4.83 12.46
CA PRO A 148 -0.34 -5.82 12.15
C PRO A 148 -1.71 -5.16 12.08
N ILE A 149 -2.46 -5.47 11.01
CA ILE A 149 -3.83 -5.00 10.86
C ILE A 149 -4.74 -6.04 11.52
N PRO A 150 -5.55 -5.67 12.53
CA PRO A 150 -6.42 -6.63 13.18
C PRO A 150 -7.44 -7.16 12.19
N LYS A 151 -7.71 -8.47 12.25
CA LYS A 151 -8.70 -9.15 11.40
C LYS A 151 -10.05 -8.42 11.39
N SER A 152 -10.50 -7.92 12.54
CA SER A 152 -11.75 -7.16 12.65
C SER A 152 -11.78 -5.91 11.76
N ALA A 153 -10.65 -5.23 11.54
CA ALA A 153 -10.59 -4.08 10.65
C ALA A 153 -10.69 -4.50 9.16
N ILE A 154 -10.13 -5.67 8.81
CA ILE A 154 -10.25 -6.25 7.47
C ILE A 154 -11.69 -6.70 7.23
N ASP A 155 -12.31 -7.39 8.19
CA ASP A 155 -13.69 -7.84 8.09
C ASP A 155 -14.65 -6.62 7.98
N ASP A 156 -14.46 -5.59 8.82
CA ASP A 156 -15.25 -4.35 8.80
C ASP A 156 -15.20 -3.64 7.44
N ILE A 157 -14.02 -3.57 6.78
CA ILE A 157 -13.91 -2.88 5.48
C ILE A 157 -14.59 -3.67 4.37
N LEU A 158 -14.53 -5.01 4.42
CA LEU A 158 -15.21 -5.89 3.47
C LEU A 158 -16.73 -5.81 3.61
N ASP A 159 -17.24 -5.81 4.85
CA ASP A 159 -18.67 -5.69 5.15
C ASP A 159 -19.26 -4.34 4.74
N ARG A 160 -18.52 -3.25 4.91
CA ARG A 160 -18.96 -1.91 4.48
C ARG A 160 -19.08 -1.80 2.96
N SER A 161 -18.21 -2.50 2.23
CA SER A 161 -18.22 -2.49 0.77
C SER A 161 -19.36 -3.33 0.20
N SER A 162 -19.69 -4.48 0.78
CA SER A 162 -20.81 -5.31 0.32
C SER A 162 -22.16 -4.61 0.48
N ARG A 163 -22.33 -3.82 1.55
CA ARG A 163 -23.56 -3.04 1.80
C ARG A 163 -23.82 -1.91 0.79
N LYS A 164 -22.80 -1.45 0.06
CA LYS A 164 -22.95 -0.38 -0.96
C LYS A 164 -23.39 -0.89 -2.33
N THR A 165 -23.51 -2.20 -2.53
CA THR A 165 -23.87 -2.82 -3.83
C THR A 165 -25.36 -3.16 -3.96
N VAL A 166 -26.22 -2.71 -3.04
CA VAL A 166 -27.68 -2.84 -3.18
C VAL A 166 -28.24 -1.56 -3.80
N HIS A 167 -28.37 -1.55 -5.13
CA HIS A 167 -29.13 -0.56 -5.90
C HIS A 167 -30.07 -1.27 -6.87
#